data_AF-A0A9X2W3T2-F1
#
_entry.id   AF-A0A9X2W3T2-F1
#
_cell.length_a   1.000
_cell.length_b   1.000
_cell.length_c   1.000
_cell.angle_alpha   90.00
_cell.angle_beta   90.00
_cell.angle_gamma   90.00
#
_symmetry.space_group_name_H-M   'P 1'
#
loop_
_entity.id
_entity.type
_entity.pdbx_description
1 polymer ?
#
loop_
_entity_poly.entity_id
_entity_poly.type
_entity_poly.pdbx_seq_one_letter_code
_entity_poly.pdbx_strand_id
1 'polypeptide(L)'
;MPSITSLELMLRHPDSRRNARNLCRLLQRRSERLRQHCRQPMEPERYQQCLQAAVACDAARETIVILYRRYHNQTMEGENDNDDT
;
A
#
# COMPACT_ATOMS: atom_id res chain seq x y z
N MET A 1 8.07 20.59 9.40
CA MET A 1 8.84 19.33 9.22
C MET A 1 7.89 18.28 8.69
N PRO A 2 8.16 17.60 7.57
CA PRO A 2 7.29 16.50 7.14
C PRO A 2 7.41 15.39 8.19
N SER A 3 6.34 15.18 8.96
CA SER A 3 6.25 14.11 9.95
C SER A 3 6.15 12.80 9.19
N ILE A 4 7.29 12.12 9.04
CA ILE A 4 7.38 10.76 8.53
C ILE A 4 6.57 9.85 9.45
N THR A 5 5.64 9.10 8.86
CA THR A 5 4.82 8.13 9.58
C THR A 5 5.59 6.83 9.82
N SER A 6 5.17 6.03 10.80
CA SER A 6 5.76 4.70 11.06
C SER A 6 5.69 3.76 9.85
N LEU A 7 4.63 3.90 9.03
CA LEU A 7 4.49 3.15 7.78
C LEU A 7 5.57 3.56 6.77
N GLU A 8 5.81 4.86 6.62
CA GLU A 8 6.83 5.40 5.72
C GLU A 8 8.25 5.01 6.18
N LEU A 9 8.54 5.00 7.49
CA LEU A 9 9.80 4.48 8.04
C LEU A 9 10.01 3.01 7.65
N MET A 10 8.99 2.17 7.87
CA MET A 10 9.04 0.75 7.53
C MET A 10 9.27 0.53 6.02
N LEU A 11 8.71 1.39 5.16
CA LEU A 11 8.88 1.30 3.71
C LEU A 11 10.23 1.79 3.18
N ARG A 12 11.03 2.50 4.00
CA ARG A 12 12.39 2.96 3.65
C ARG A 12 13.49 1.94 3.97
N HIS A 13 13.22 0.95 4.82
CA HIS A 13 14.23 -0.04 5.18
C HIS A 13 14.62 -0.96 4.01
N PRO A 14 15.85 -1.51 3.99
CA PRO A 14 16.29 -2.43 2.93
C PRO A 14 15.43 -3.70 2.82
N ASP A 15 14.85 -4.17 3.93
CA ASP A 15 13.91 -5.32 3.95
C ASP A 15 12.46 -4.96 3.58
N SER A 16 12.18 -3.69 3.28
CA SER A 16 10.84 -3.17 3.01
C SER A 16 10.16 -3.84 1.83
N ARG A 17 10.90 -4.43 0.87
CA ARG A 17 10.32 -5.16 -0.26
C ARG A 17 9.42 -6.30 0.19
N ARG A 18 9.81 -7.03 1.24
CA ARG A 18 9.01 -8.12 1.80
C ARG A 18 7.78 -7.56 2.50
N ASN A 19 7.95 -6.49 3.27
CA ASN A 19 6.86 -5.87 4.04
C ASN A 19 5.81 -5.23 3.12
N ALA A 20 6.25 -4.46 2.11
CA ALA A 20 5.39 -3.88 1.08
C ALA A 20 4.60 -4.97 0.34
N ARG A 21 5.27 -6.05 -0.09
CA ARG A 21 4.59 -7.20 -0.72
C ARG A 21 3.56 -7.85 0.19
N ASN A 22 3.89 -8.04 1.48
CA ASN A 22 2.98 -8.63 2.44
C ASN A 22 1.74 -7.75 2.66
N LEU A 23 1.92 -6.44 2.83
CA LEU A 23 0.82 -5.49 2.96
C LEU A 23 -0.05 -5.46 1.70
N CYS A 24 0.55 -5.40 0.51
CA CYS A 24 -0.20 -5.44 -0.75
C CYS A 24 -1.02 -6.73 -0.90
N ARG A 25 -0.44 -7.89 -0.52
CA ARG A 25 -1.16 -9.18 -0.53
C ARG A 25 -2.31 -9.21 0.47
N LEU A 26 -2.10 -8.64 1.66
CA LEU A 26 -3.14 -8.58 2.70
C LEU A 26 -4.33 -7.74 2.23
N LEU A 27 -4.05 -6.53 1.71
CA LEU A 27 -5.08 -5.63 1.19
C LEU A 27 -5.81 -6.22 -0.01
N GLN A 28 -5.09 -6.86 -0.94
CA GLN A 28 -5.69 -7.55 -2.07
C GLN A 28 -6.64 -8.67 -1.61
N ARG A 29 -6.19 -9.56 -0.72
CA ARG A 29 -7.06 -10.63 -0.19
C ARG A 29 -8.27 -10.06 0.53
N ARG A 30 -8.13 -8.94 1.22
CA ARG A 30 -9.24 -8.27 1.91
C ARG A 30 -10.23 -7.69 0.90
N SER A 31 -9.76 -6.99 -0.15
CA SER A 31 -10.65 -6.41 -1.17
C SER A 31 -11.38 -7.51 -1.96
N GLU A 32 -10.71 -8.61 -2.29
CA GLU A 32 -11.33 -9.78 -2.93
C GLU A 32 -12.42 -10.39 -2.06
N ARG A 33 -12.17 -10.59 -0.76
CA ARG A 33 -13.18 -11.10 0.19
C ARG A 33 -14.38 -10.15 0.34
N LEU A 34 -14.13 -8.85 0.40
CA LEU A 34 -15.21 -7.85 0.46
C LEU A 34 -16.06 -7.92 -0.82
N ARG A 35 -15.44 -7.90 -2.00
CA ARG A 35 -16.17 -8.02 -3.28
C ARG A 35 -16.94 -9.35 -3.39
N GLN A 36 -16.39 -10.46 -2.89
CA GLN A 36 -17.11 -11.73 -2.81
C GLN A 36 -18.33 -11.63 -1.88
N HIS A 37 -18.17 -10.97 -0.72
CA HIS A 37 -19.27 -10.74 0.20
C HIS A 37 -20.36 -9.87 -0.44
N CYS A 38 -19.99 -8.81 -1.16
CA CYS A 38 -20.94 -7.93 -1.85
C CYS A 38 -21.75 -8.64 -2.97
N ARG A 39 -21.40 -9.89 -3.36
CA ARG A 39 -22.21 -10.71 -4.29
C ARG A 39 -23.38 -11.42 -3.61
N GLN A 40 -23.43 -11.43 -2.29
CA GLN A 40 -24.52 -12.03 -1.52
C GLN A 40 -25.68 -11.03 -1.40
N PRO A 41 -26.93 -11.51 -1.26
CA PRO A 41 -28.05 -10.62 -0.97
C PRO A 41 -27.80 -9.83 0.31
N MET A 42 -27.89 -8.51 0.23
CA MET A 42 -27.71 -7.61 1.37
C MET A 42 -28.46 -6.30 1.16
N GLU A 43 -28.71 -5.62 2.28
CA GLU A 43 -29.32 -4.29 2.27
C GLU A 43 -28.46 -3.28 1.47
N PRO A 44 -29.08 -2.33 0.75
CA PRO A 44 -28.36 -1.37 -0.09
C PRO A 44 -27.26 -0.58 0.64
N GLU A 45 -27.52 -0.17 1.89
CA GLU A 45 -26.53 0.55 2.69
C GLU A 45 -25.31 -0.31 3.02
N ARG A 46 -25.53 -1.59 3.35
CA ARG A 46 -24.46 -2.55 3.63
C ARG A 46 -23.66 -2.86 2.37
N TYR A 47 -24.32 -2.94 1.22
CA TYR A 47 -23.65 -3.07 -0.07
C TYR A 47 -22.72 -1.90 -0.35
N GLN A 48 -23.21 -0.67 -0.14
CA GLN A 48 -22.41 0.53 -0.37
C GLN A 48 -21.21 0.61 0.57
N GLN A 49 -21.39 0.29 1.86
CA GLN A 49 -20.29 0.20 2.83
C GLN A 49 -19.27 -0.88 2.45
N CYS A 50 -19.74 -2.07 2.02
CA CYS A 50 -18.91 -3.18 1.55
C CYS A 50 -18.05 -2.75 0.34
N LEU A 51 -18.66 -2.06 -0.62
CA LEU A 51 -17.98 -1.56 -1.81
C LEU A 51 -16.97 -0.46 -1.48
N GLN A 52 -17.33 0.50 -0.63
CA GLN A 52 -16.44 1.56 -0.16
C GLN A 52 -15.21 0.98 0.54
N ALA A 53 -15.39 -0.03 1.41
CA ALA A 53 -14.29 -0.70 2.07
C ALA A 53 -13.38 -1.45 1.08
N ALA A 54 -13.94 -2.06 0.03
CA ALA A 54 -13.15 -2.71 -1.01
C ALA A 54 -12.31 -1.70 -1.79
N VAL A 55 -12.90 -0.57 -2.19
CA VAL A 55 -12.21 0.52 -2.89
C VAL A 55 -11.12 1.13 -2.01
N ALA A 56 -11.39 1.33 -0.71
CA ALA A 56 -10.39 1.82 0.23
C ALA A 56 -9.18 0.89 0.35
N CYS A 57 -9.38 -0.43 0.31
CA CYS A 57 -8.29 -1.40 0.28
C CYS A 57 -7.44 -1.28 -0.99
N ASP A 58 -8.07 -1.07 -2.15
CA ASP A 58 -7.38 -0.91 -3.42
C ASP A 58 -6.56 0.40 -3.44
N ALA A 59 -7.14 1.50 -2.97
CA ALA A 59 -6.47 2.78 -2.82
C ALA A 59 -5.25 2.68 -1.88
N ALA A 60 -5.42 2.06 -0.70
CA ALA A 60 -4.32 1.85 0.24
C ALA A 60 -3.18 1.02 -0.38
N ARG A 61 -3.50 0.01 -1.19
CA ARG A 61 -2.51 -0.81 -1.89
C ARG A 61 -1.72 0.04 -2.89
N GLU A 62 -2.40 0.89 -3.64
CA GLU A 62 -1.76 1.81 -4.58
C GLU A 62 -0.86 2.82 -3.87
N THR A 63 -1.31 3.39 -2.74
CA THR A 63 -0.50 4.28 -1.91
C THR A 63 0.80 3.60 -1.45
N ILE A 64 0.74 2.34 -0.99
CA ILE A 64 1.94 1.59 -0.59
C ILE A 64 2.90 1.42 -1.76
N VAL A 65 2.40 1.12 -2.96
CA VAL A 65 3.24 0.98 -4.17
C VAL A 65 3.92 2.30 -4.54
N ILE A 66 3.18 3.41 -4.49
CA ILE A 66 3.72 4.75 -4.77
C ILE A 66 4.82 5.11 -3.75
N LEU A 67 4.54 4.93 -2.46
CA LEU A 67 5.51 5.23 -1.38
C LEU A 67 6.76 4.35 -1.49
N TYR A 68 6.59 3.05 -1.71
CA TYR A 68 7.71 2.12 -1.89
C TYR A 68 8.61 2.53 -3.07
N ARG A 69 8.01 2.82 -4.24
CA ARG A 69 8.75 3.27 -5.43
C ARG A 69 9.49 4.58 -5.17
N ARG A 70 8.81 5.55 -4.54
CA ARG A 70 9.41 6.84 -4.21
C ARG A 70 10.67 6.67 -3.37
N TYR A 71 10.63 5.84 -2.33
CA TYR A 71 11.79 5.65 -1.47
C TYR A 71 12.91 4.87 -2.15
N HIS A 72 12.61 3.83 -2.93
CA HIS A 72 13.66 3.04 -3.59
C HIS A 72 14.31 3.78 -4.77
N ASN A 73 13.56 4.63 -5.47
CA ASN A 73 14.14 5.48 -6.51
C ASN A 73 15.03 6.58 -5.88
N GLN A 74 14.64 7.14 -4.74
CA GLN A 74 15.47 8.09 -4.00
C GLN A 74 16.77 7.47 -3.45
N THR A 75 16.76 6.19 -3.06
CA THR A 75 18.00 5.51 -2.64
C THR A 75 19.00 5.39 -3.80
N MET A 76 18.53 5.12 -5.01
CA MET A 76 19.38 4.99 -6.21
C MET A 76 19.94 6.34 -6.67
N GLU A 77 19.23 7.45 -6.46
CA GLU A 77 19.74 8.80 -6.73
C GLU A 77 20.82 9.22 -5.72
N GLY A 78 20.67 8.87 -4.43
CA GLY A 78 21.66 9.19 -3.39
C GLY A 78 22.92 8.33 -3.39
N GLU A 79 22.90 7.16 -4.05
CA GLU A 79 24.10 6.32 -4.23
C GLU A 79 24.96 6.76 -5.42
N ASN A 80 24.39 7.44 -6.43
CA ASN A 80 25.12 7.92 -7.60
C ASN A 80 25.97 9.18 -7.35
N ASP A 81 25.73 9.91 -6.24
CA ASP A 81 26.49 11.12 -5.90
C ASP A 81 27.77 10.83 -5.07
N ASN A 82 28.11 9.56 -4.82
CA ASN A 82 29.25 9.15 -4.00
C ASN A 82 30.41 8.47 -4.77
N ASP A 83 30.40 8.52 -6.11
CA ASP A 83 31.46 7.88 -6.94
C ASP A 83 32.26 8.89 -7.77
N ASP A 84 32.45 10.10 -7.22
CA ASP A 84 33.46 11.07 -7.70
C ASP A 84 34.31 11.52 -6.49
N THR A 85 35.30 10.73 -6.11
CA THR A 85 36.50 11.23 -5.40
C THR A 85 37.73 10.38 -5.68
#